data_AF-A0A6A4S8Y2-F1
#
_entry.id   AF-A0A6A4S8Y2-F1
#
_cell.length_a   1.000
_cell.length_b   1.000
_cell.length_c   1.000
_cell.angle_alpha   90.00
_cell.angle_beta   90.00
_cell.angle_gamma   90.00
#
_symmetry.space_group_name_H-M   'P 1'
#
loop_
_entity.id
_entity.type
_entity.pdbx_description
1 polymer ?
#
loop_
_entity_poly.entity_id
_entity_poly.type
_entity_poly.pdbx_seq_one_letter_code
_entity_poly.pdbx_strand_id
1 'polypeptide(L)'
;MTLSRVTDPDPDPDQESQFQYYVKTASLKLHISGCSFECYREVEVKSCCPGHWGPDCVEVPECAALTCQPNSRCMEEALTGKLVCQCLPGHQKSGDQCLSINPCVQRVCHVQASCVHTGPNQHLCACNEGHSGDGRVCMAIDPCQTRQGGCAAQSTRCVYDGPGKSHCECLPGFDHLSDGGCSLKDSCRPGSCHKNANCSTVGPGRVECTCVQGYIGNGKVRTLTADLSKAKYLCKMHLVAGVMPFDTLKKTDVFYTLTGKSAEIDTSEGDTQTKIRIHGSRKRGVIIQSDVVASNGMIHLINKLMDSVSPTVESDPKENLMKIISDYGKFDTFKSLLERTTRFIMMVVVVEFG
;
A
#
# COMPACT_ATOMS: atom_id res chain seq x y z
N MET A 1 61.48 33.50 -7.07
CA MET A 1 61.90 34.34 -5.94
C MET A 1 62.64 33.43 -4.97
N THR A 2 63.95 33.60 -4.84
CA THR A 2 64.78 32.81 -3.93
C THR A 2 64.91 33.60 -2.62
N LEU A 3 64.43 33.00 -1.53
CA LEU A 3 64.70 33.47 -0.17
C LEU A 3 66.03 32.87 0.27
N SER A 4 67.02 33.71 0.51
CA SER A 4 68.33 33.29 1.03
C SER A 4 68.46 33.79 2.46
N ARG A 5 68.65 32.85 3.39
CA ARG A 5 68.96 33.13 4.79
C ARG A 5 70.49 33.25 4.92
N VAL A 6 70.97 34.33 5.52
CA VAL A 6 72.35 34.41 6.01
C VAL A 6 72.26 34.36 7.53
N THR A 7 72.89 33.36 8.14
CA THR A 7 73.06 33.24 9.59
C THR A 7 74.51 33.50 9.91
N ASP A 8 74.79 34.50 10.75
CA ASP A 8 76.08 34.56 11.46
C ASP A 8 76.13 33.41 12.49
N PRO A 9 77.31 32.79 12.72
CA PRO A 9 77.46 31.75 13.72
C PRO A 9 77.59 32.39 15.11
N ASP A 10 76.57 32.16 15.94
CA ASP A 10 76.40 32.55 17.35
C ASP A 10 76.28 34.05 17.70
N PRO A 11 75.09 34.47 18.20
CA PRO A 11 75.06 35.42 19.31
C PRO A 11 73.99 35.17 20.41
N ASP A 12 74.44 35.45 21.65
CA ASP A 12 73.84 35.85 22.94
C ASP A 12 72.28 35.91 23.13
N PRO A 13 71.69 35.45 24.28
CA PRO A 13 70.23 35.40 24.49
C PRO A 13 69.55 36.73 24.84
N ASP A 14 70.30 37.80 25.15
CA ASP A 14 69.75 39.08 25.64
C ASP A 14 69.96 40.28 24.68
N GLN A 15 70.30 40.03 23.41
CA GLN A 15 70.29 41.07 22.37
C GLN A 15 69.21 40.83 21.33
N GLU A 16 68.32 41.81 21.22
CA GLU A 16 67.20 41.91 20.29
C GLU A 16 67.66 41.63 18.85
N SER A 17 67.30 40.46 18.35
CA SER A 17 67.67 40.02 17.01
C SER A 17 66.88 40.83 15.97
N GLN A 18 67.46 41.92 15.47
CA GLN A 18 66.79 42.80 14.53
C GLN A 18 66.83 42.22 13.10
N PHE A 19 66.00 41.21 12.84
CA PHE A 19 65.85 40.64 11.50
C PHE A 19 64.99 41.56 10.63
N GLN A 20 65.62 42.25 9.67
CA GLN A 20 64.92 43.02 8.63
C GLN A 20 64.76 42.21 7.35
N TYR A 21 63.52 42.04 6.90
CA TYR A 21 63.21 41.44 5.60
C TYR A 21 63.01 42.53 4.56
N TYR A 22 63.55 42.34 3.36
CA TYR A 22 63.35 43.21 2.20
C TYR A 22 62.89 42.39 1.01
N VAL A 23 61.82 42.85 0.36
CA VAL A 23 61.40 42.33 -0.95
C VAL A 23 62.03 43.21 -2.02
N LYS A 24 62.89 42.63 -2.86
CA LYS A 24 63.44 43.30 -4.04
C LYS A 24 62.54 43.03 -5.25
N THR A 25 61.97 44.09 -5.80
CA THR A 25 61.47 44.10 -7.18
C THR A 25 62.46 44.88 -8.06
N ALA A 26 62.28 44.88 -9.38
CA ALA A 26 63.21 45.51 -10.31
C ALA A 26 63.40 47.03 -10.09
N SER A 27 62.51 47.69 -9.33
CA SER A 27 62.49 49.14 -9.20
C SER A 27 62.25 49.70 -7.79
N LEU A 28 62.03 48.87 -6.75
CA LEU A 28 61.86 49.38 -5.39
C LEU A 28 62.31 48.39 -4.30
N LYS A 29 62.81 48.94 -3.18
CA LYS A 29 63.15 48.22 -1.93
C LYS A 29 62.21 48.69 -0.83
N LEU A 30 61.24 47.86 -0.45
CA LEU A 30 60.20 48.21 0.53
C LEU A 30 60.56 47.63 1.91
N HIS A 31 60.52 48.47 2.93
CA HIS A 31 60.75 48.07 4.33
C HIS A 31 59.42 47.60 4.92
N ILE A 32 59.38 46.39 5.47
CA ILE A 32 58.19 45.83 6.09
C ILE A 32 58.55 45.52 7.54
N SER A 33 57.89 46.18 8.48
CA SER A 33 57.99 45.85 9.91
C SER A 33 57.50 44.42 10.14
N GLY A 34 58.32 43.58 10.76
CA GLY A 34 57.93 42.21 11.13
C GLY A 34 56.89 42.15 12.25
N CYS A 35 56.49 40.94 12.65
CA CYS A 35 55.61 40.72 13.80
C CYS A 35 56.22 41.32 15.08
N SER A 36 55.43 42.13 15.82
CA SER A 36 55.79 42.64 17.15
C SER A 36 55.57 41.57 18.22
N PHE A 37 56.50 41.46 19.18
CA PHE A 37 56.40 40.59 20.37
C PHE A 37 55.70 41.28 21.56
N GLU A 38 54.86 42.30 21.33
CA GLU A 38 54.08 42.91 22.39
C GLU A 38 52.99 41.95 22.91
N CYS A 39 53.16 41.48 24.14
CA CYS A 39 52.15 40.69 24.85
C CYS A 39 51.04 41.61 25.36
N TYR A 40 49.85 41.56 24.76
CA TYR A 40 48.67 42.25 25.27
C TYR A 40 47.86 41.34 26.18
N ARG A 41 47.42 41.89 27.32
CA ARG A 41 46.42 41.28 28.21
C ARG A 41 45.16 42.13 28.15
N GLU A 42 44.05 41.54 27.73
CA GLU A 42 42.74 42.15 27.93
C GLU A 42 42.44 42.15 29.44
N VAL A 43 42.32 43.34 30.03
CA VAL A 43 41.93 43.51 31.42
C VAL A 43 40.54 44.11 31.43
N GLU A 44 39.58 43.36 31.96
CA GLU A 44 38.23 43.86 32.15
C GLU A 44 38.23 44.80 33.38
N VAL A 45 38.27 46.11 33.12
CA VAL A 45 38.22 47.14 34.17
C VAL A 45 36.75 47.39 34.51
N LYS A 46 36.32 46.95 35.70
CA LYS A 46 34.95 47.21 36.17
C LYS A 46 34.78 48.70 36.48
N SER A 47 33.85 49.35 35.80
CA SER A 47 33.39 50.71 36.12
C SER A 47 31.97 50.67 36.68
N CYS A 48 31.63 51.64 37.53
CA CYS A 48 30.26 51.78 38.00
C CYS A 48 29.31 52.19 36.85
N CYS A 49 28.05 51.77 36.94
CA CYS A 49 27.00 52.25 36.06
C CYS A 49 26.80 53.77 36.22
N PRO A 50 26.31 54.48 35.19
CA PRO A 50 25.94 55.89 35.33
C PRO A 50 25.06 56.15 36.56
N GLY A 51 25.31 57.24 37.28
CA GLY A 51 24.63 57.58 38.54
C GLY A 51 25.21 56.91 39.79
N HIS A 52 26.28 56.12 39.67
CA HIS A 52 26.98 55.46 40.78
C HIS A 52 28.49 55.73 40.74
N TRP A 53 29.11 55.83 41.91
CA TRP A 53 30.51 56.24 42.06
C TRP A 53 31.24 55.46 43.17
N GLY A 54 32.57 55.40 43.08
CA GLY A 54 33.45 54.85 44.11
C GLY A 54 33.69 53.35 43.99
N PRO A 55 34.52 52.76 44.88
CA PRO A 55 34.92 51.36 44.82
C PRO A 55 33.76 50.38 45.03
N ASP A 56 32.71 50.80 45.74
CA ASP A 56 31.52 50.00 46.04
C ASP A 56 30.30 50.38 45.18
N CYS A 57 30.47 51.26 44.18
CA CYS A 57 29.42 51.78 43.31
C CYS A 57 28.17 52.26 44.06
N VAL A 58 28.37 53.25 44.94
CA VAL A 58 27.29 53.88 45.71
C VAL A 58 26.57 54.91 44.84
N GLU A 59 25.25 55.01 44.99
CA GLU A 59 24.42 55.99 44.27
C GLU A 59 24.81 57.43 44.63
N VAL A 60 24.91 58.30 43.63
CA VAL A 60 25.26 59.72 43.82
C VAL A 60 24.12 60.44 44.56
N PRO A 61 24.39 61.32 45.54
CA PRO A 61 23.35 61.98 46.35
C PRO A 61 22.28 62.73 45.53
N GLU A 62 22.65 63.30 44.39
CA GLU A 62 21.72 63.98 43.48
C GLU A 62 20.71 63.02 42.84
N CYS A 63 21.11 61.77 42.58
CA CYS A 63 20.20 60.72 42.10
C CYS A 63 19.26 60.23 43.21
N ALA A 64 19.76 60.11 44.43
CA ALA A 64 18.93 59.76 45.60
C ALA A 64 17.82 60.80 45.84
N ALA A 65 18.07 62.08 45.54
CA ALA A 65 17.07 63.14 45.62
C ALA A 65 16.02 63.10 44.48
N LEU A 66 16.37 62.53 43.32
CA LEU A 66 15.54 62.52 42.12
C LEU A 66 14.34 61.54 42.20
N THR A 67 14.37 60.59 43.14
CA THR A 67 13.32 59.57 43.42
C THR A 67 12.76 58.93 42.14
N CYS A 68 13.59 58.18 41.43
CA CYS A 68 13.19 57.54 40.17
C CYS A 68 12.11 56.46 40.36
N GLN A 69 11.16 56.38 39.42
CA GLN A 69 10.07 55.41 39.42
C GLN A 69 10.58 53.97 39.15
N PRO A 70 9.81 52.92 39.49
CA PRO A 70 10.19 51.55 39.18
C PRO A 70 10.50 51.34 37.69
N ASN A 71 11.44 50.45 37.38
CA ASN A 71 11.94 50.18 36.03
C ASN A 71 12.61 51.38 35.34
N SER A 72 13.16 52.30 36.12
CA SER A 72 14.02 53.40 35.63
C SER A 72 15.29 53.50 36.46
N ARG A 73 16.31 54.17 35.91
CA ARG A 73 17.57 54.48 36.59
C ARG A 73 17.93 55.94 36.38
N CYS A 74 18.59 56.53 37.37
CA CYS A 74 19.18 57.84 37.24
C CYS A 74 20.38 57.78 36.29
N MET A 75 20.44 58.68 35.33
CA MET A 75 21.60 58.82 34.44
C MET A 75 21.77 60.27 34.00
N GLU A 76 22.98 60.59 33.58
CA GLU A 76 23.29 61.89 33.00
C GLU A 76 22.80 61.94 31.54
N GLU A 77 22.01 62.96 31.21
CA GLU A 77 21.54 63.19 29.86
C GLU A 77 22.68 63.71 28.98
N ALA A 78 23.01 62.96 27.92
CA ALA A 78 24.20 63.17 27.09
C ALA A 78 24.32 64.57 26.44
N LEU A 79 23.21 65.30 26.30
CA LEU A 79 23.18 66.62 25.65
C LEU A 79 23.29 67.78 26.64
N THR A 80 22.84 67.60 27.87
CA THR A 80 22.67 68.68 28.85
C THR A 80 23.53 68.50 30.10
N GLY A 81 24.09 67.31 30.31
CA GLY A 81 24.81 66.95 31.53
C GLY A 81 23.90 66.88 32.76
N LYS A 82 22.57 66.94 32.58
CA LYS A 82 21.60 66.94 33.69
C LYS A 82 21.25 65.51 34.08
N LEU A 83 21.19 65.24 35.38
CA LEU A 83 20.68 63.98 35.91
C LEU A 83 19.18 63.86 35.69
N VAL A 84 18.76 62.78 35.03
CA VAL A 84 17.36 62.46 34.70
C VAL A 84 17.08 60.98 34.96
N CYS A 85 15.84 60.65 35.29
CA CYS A 85 15.39 59.25 35.34
C CYS A 85 15.09 58.75 33.92
N GLN A 86 15.83 57.74 33.45
CA GLN A 86 15.57 57.07 32.18
C GLN A 86 15.07 55.65 32.42
N CYS A 87 14.09 55.21 31.63
CA CYS A 87 13.61 53.84 31.66
C CYS A 87 14.73 52.84 31.39
N LEU A 88 14.69 51.70 32.08
CA LEU A 88 15.60 50.59 31.84
C LEU A 88 15.41 50.02 30.42
N PRO A 89 16.43 49.35 29.84
CA PRO A 89 16.29 48.68 28.55
C PRO A 89 15.04 47.80 28.48
N GLY A 90 14.34 47.86 27.35
CA GLY A 90 13.08 47.14 27.13
C GLY A 90 11.83 47.76 27.77
N HIS A 91 11.95 48.96 28.36
CA HIS A 91 10.82 49.76 28.85
C HIS A 91 10.69 51.08 28.07
N GLN A 92 9.47 51.55 27.89
CA GLN A 92 9.18 52.86 27.31
C GLN A 92 8.52 53.78 28.34
N LYS A 93 8.77 55.07 28.21
CA LYS A 93 8.14 56.09 29.04
C LYS A 93 6.68 56.27 28.61
N SER A 94 5.76 56.17 29.57
CA SER A 94 4.33 56.42 29.41
C SER A 94 3.87 57.32 30.55
N GLY A 95 3.83 58.63 30.31
CA GLY A 95 3.70 59.63 31.37
C GLY A 95 4.97 59.65 32.25
N ASP A 96 4.79 59.49 33.57
CA ASP A 96 5.90 59.41 34.53
C ASP A 96 6.35 57.98 34.83
N GLN A 97 5.69 56.96 34.28
CA GLN A 97 6.02 55.55 34.50
C GLN A 97 6.80 54.94 33.34
N CYS A 98 7.65 53.96 33.66
CA CYS A 98 8.35 53.13 32.69
C CYS A 98 7.66 51.78 32.57
N LEU A 99 6.92 51.60 31.47
CA LEU A 99 6.18 50.38 31.18
C LEU A 99 7.00 49.47 30.26
N SER A 100 6.92 48.16 30.45
CA SER A 100 7.57 47.20 29.57
C SER A 100 7.02 47.33 28.15
N ILE A 101 7.93 47.36 27.18
CA ILE A 101 7.58 47.36 25.77
C ILE A 101 7.02 45.97 25.46
N ASN A 102 5.78 45.93 24.97
CA ASN A 102 5.15 44.69 24.54
C ASN A 102 5.35 44.49 23.04
N PRO A 103 6.20 43.55 22.58
CA PRO A 103 6.42 43.33 21.16
C PRO A 103 5.19 42.76 20.43
N CYS A 104 4.26 42.12 21.15
CA CYS A 104 3.09 41.44 20.58
C CYS A 104 2.03 42.40 20.02
N VAL A 105 2.10 43.70 20.33
CA VAL A 105 1.24 44.70 19.67
C VAL A 105 1.62 44.90 18.21
N GLN A 106 2.83 44.49 17.83
CA GLN A 106 3.29 44.39 16.46
C GLN A 106 3.12 42.95 15.96
N ARG A 107 3.03 42.77 14.63
CA ARG A 107 2.94 41.44 14.00
C ARG A 107 4.30 40.76 13.94
N VAL A 108 4.88 40.44 15.11
CA VAL A 108 6.21 39.83 15.26
C VAL A 108 6.22 38.30 15.13
N CYS A 109 5.07 37.65 15.33
CA CYS A 109 4.90 36.21 15.18
C CYS A 109 4.25 35.86 13.83
N HIS A 110 4.29 34.57 13.48
CA HIS A 110 3.58 34.05 12.31
C HIS A 110 2.06 34.32 12.40
N VAL A 111 1.38 34.41 11.26
CA VAL A 111 -0.09 34.61 11.21
C VAL A 111 -0.88 33.45 11.83
N GLN A 112 -0.28 32.26 11.88
CA GLN A 112 -0.81 31.06 12.55
C GLN A 112 -0.11 30.81 13.89
N ALA A 113 0.32 31.86 14.59
CA ALA A 113 0.90 31.78 15.92
C ALA A 113 0.29 32.82 16.86
N SER A 114 0.27 32.46 18.14
CA SER A 114 -0.05 33.34 19.26
C SER A 114 1.22 33.95 19.82
N CYS A 115 1.15 35.23 20.20
CA CYS A 115 2.26 35.95 20.84
C CYS A 115 1.96 36.16 22.32
N VAL A 116 2.92 35.81 23.17
CA VAL A 116 2.85 36.01 24.63
C VAL A 116 3.99 36.95 25.05
N HIS A 117 3.63 38.06 25.68
CA HIS A 117 4.57 39.00 26.27
C HIS A 117 5.11 38.41 27.58
N THR A 118 6.40 38.07 27.62
CA THR A 118 7.02 37.35 28.76
C THR A 118 7.84 38.26 29.66
N GLY A 119 8.15 39.47 29.21
CA GLY A 119 8.93 40.45 29.97
C GLY A 119 9.30 41.67 29.12
N PRO A 120 10.08 42.62 29.67
CA PRO A 120 10.42 43.87 29.00
C PRO A 120 11.05 43.66 27.62
N ASN A 121 10.32 44.02 26.56
CA ASN A 121 10.70 43.79 25.17
C ASN A 121 11.01 42.32 24.82
N GLN A 122 10.44 41.38 25.58
CA GLN A 122 10.59 39.94 25.39
C GLN A 122 9.24 39.30 25.08
N HIS A 123 9.24 38.37 24.14
CA HIS A 123 8.03 37.67 23.72
C HIS A 123 8.35 36.23 23.35
N LEU A 124 7.32 35.38 23.42
CA LEU A 124 7.32 34.02 22.91
C LEU A 124 6.24 33.90 21.83
N CYS A 125 6.57 33.26 20.71
CA CYS A 125 5.60 32.88 19.70
C CYS A 125 5.31 31.38 19.81
N ALA A 126 4.04 31.00 19.79
CA ALA A 126 3.61 29.60 19.80
C ALA A 126 2.62 29.35 18.68
N CYS A 127 2.88 28.35 17.83
CA CYS A 127 1.97 28.00 16.75
C CYS A 127 0.58 27.64 17.28
N ASN A 128 -0.44 28.05 16.53
CA ASN A 128 -1.83 27.74 16.82
C ASN A 128 -2.09 26.23 16.68
N GLU A 129 -3.20 25.77 17.26
CA GLU A 129 -3.63 24.38 17.16
C GLU A 129 -3.66 23.89 15.70
N GLY A 130 -3.18 22.67 15.48
CA GLY A 130 -3.08 22.08 14.15
C GLY A 130 -1.88 22.56 13.31
N HIS A 131 -1.00 23.40 13.84
CA HIS A 131 0.24 23.83 13.18
C HIS A 131 1.48 23.48 14.02
N SER A 132 2.62 23.27 13.36
CA SER A 132 3.91 22.99 13.98
C SER A 132 5.00 23.94 13.49
N GLY A 133 5.98 24.22 14.36
CA GLY A 133 7.09 25.12 14.07
C GLY A 133 7.57 25.87 15.31
N ASP A 134 8.29 26.96 15.10
CA ASP A 134 8.93 27.78 16.15
C ASP A 134 8.10 29.03 16.53
N GLY A 135 6.88 29.16 16.00
CA GLY A 135 6.01 30.32 16.22
C GLY A 135 6.32 31.53 15.33
N ARG A 136 7.51 31.60 14.71
CA ARG A 136 7.83 32.56 13.65
C ARG A 136 7.52 31.99 12.27
N VAL A 137 7.67 30.69 12.13
CA VAL A 137 7.22 29.88 10.99
C VAL A 137 6.33 28.78 11.54
N CYS A 138 5.09 28.70 11.06
CA CYS A 138 4.16 27.64 11.44
C CYS A 138 3.59 26.98 10.19
N MET A 139 3.80 25.67 10.07
CA MET A 139 3.28 24.86 8.97
C MET A 139 2.08 24.05 9.45
N ALA A 140 1.10 23.86 8.57
CA ALA A 140 -0.05 23.02 8.88
C ALA A 140 0.40 21.57 9.11
N ILE A 141 -0.09 20.95 10.18
CA ILE A 141 0.12 19.53 10.44
C ILE A 141 -0.86 18.76 9.57
N ASP A 142 -0.37 17.86 8.73
CA ASP A 142 -1.18 16.87 8.02
C ASP A 142 -1.13 15.54 8.82
N PRO A 143 -2.21 15.17 9.53
CA PRO A 143 -2.23 13.94 10.31
C PRO A 143 -2.09 12.69 9.42
N CYS A 144 -2.47 12.74 8.14
CA CYS A 144 -2.38 11.60 7.24
C CYS A 144 -0.92 11.20 6.94
N GLN A 145 0.03 12.13 7.06
CA GLN A 145 1.47 11.84 6.90
C GLN A 145 2.05 11.06 8.08
N THR A 146 1.35 11.01 9.22
CA THR A 146 1.82 10.35 10.44
C THR A 146 0.86 9.22 10.82
N ARG A 147 1.33 7.96 10.76
CA ARG A 147 0.52 6.78 11.10
C ARG A 147 -0.87 6.78 10.40
N GLN A 148 -0.94 7.23 9.15
CA GLN A 148 -2.17 7.28 8.34
C GLN A 148 -3.34 8.01 9.04
N GLY A 149 -3.07 9.04 9.86
CA GLY A 149 -4.11 9.76 10.61
C GLY A 149 -4.85 8.91 11.65
N GLY A 150 -4.29 7.75 12.03
CA GLY A 150 -4.96 6.78 12.92
C GLY A 150 -5.97 5.87 12.22
N CYS A 151 -6.06 5.92 10.89
CA CYS A 151 -6.98 5.10 10.11
C CYS A 151 -6.51 3.63 9.99
N ALA A 152 -7.47 2.69 9.91
CA ALA A 152 -7.19 1.26 9.79
C ALA A 152 -6.49 0.92 8.46
N ALA A 153 -5.33 0.28 8.56
CA ALA A 153 -4.61 -0.19 7.38
C ALA A 153 -5.46 -1.19 6.56
N GLN A 154 -5.37 -1.12 5.23
CA GLN A 154 -5.99 -2.04 4.26
C GLN A 154 -7.51 -1.91 4.04
N SER A 155 -8.26 -1.26 4.92
CA SER A 155 -9.72 -1.06 4.76
C SER A 155 -10.14 0.40 4.62
N THR A 156 -9.24 1.35 4.93
CA THR A 156 -9.53 2.79 4.90
C THR A 156 -8.46 3.61 4.19
N ARG A 157 -8.86 4.83 3.79
CA ARG A 157 -8.01 5.92 3.32
C ARG A 157 -8.16 7.09 4.28
N CYS A 158 -7.03 7.71 4.66
CA CYS A 158 -7.03 8.97 5.38
C CYS A 158 -7.28 10.13 4.41
N VAL A 159 -8.15 11.06 4.81
CA VAL A 159 -8.45 12.29 4.09
C VAL A 159 -8.12 13.48 4.99
N TYR A 160 -7.35 14.42 4.47
CA TYR A 160 -6.95 15.64 5.16
C TYR A 160 -8.08 16.68 5.10
N ASP A 161 -8.57 17.13 6.26
CA ASP A 161 -9.68 18.10 6.36
C ASP A 161 -9.21 19.51 6.74
N GLY A 162 -7.92 19.66 7.07
CA GLY A 162 -7.34 20.93 7.48
C GLY A 162 -6.26 20.75 8.55
N PRO A 163 -5.64 21.85 9.02
CA PRO A 163 -4.51 21.78 9.94
C PRO A 163 -4.86 20.98 11.20
N GLY A 164 -4.14 19.88 11.43
CA GLY A 164 -4.35 18.96 12.54
C GLY A 164 -5.61 18.09 12.47
N LYS A 165 -6.37 18.13 11.36
CA LYS A 165 -7.66 17.45 11.22
C LYS A 165 -7.67 16.50 10.01
N SER A 166 -8.25 15.32 10.22
CA SER A 166 -8.43 14.31 9.19
C SER A 166 -9.58 13.36 9.55
N HIS A 167 -10.14 12.69 8.55
CA HIS A 167 -11.09 11.59 8.75
C HIS A 167 -10.69 10.37 7.91
N CYS A 168 -11.31 9.23 8.24
CA CYS A 168 -11.08 7.96 7.55
C CYS A 168 -12.28 7.63 6.65
N GLU A 169 -12.02 7.36 5.38
CA GLU A 169 -13.02 6.85 4.43
C GLU A 169 -12.78 5.37 4.16
N CYS A 170 -13.85 4.56 4.11
CA CYS A 170 -13.73 3.16 3.70
C CYS A 170 -13.28 3.04 2.24
N LEU A 171 -12.39 2.08 1.96
CA LEU A 171 -11.99 1.75 0.60
C LEU A 171 -13.15 1.10 -0.18
N PRO A 172 -13.13 1.15 -1.52
CA PRO A 172 -14.13 0.46 -2.33
C PRO A 172 -14.20 -1.04 -1.99
N GLY A 173 -15.43 -1.55 -1.83
CA GLY A 173 -15.66 -2.93 -1.39
C GLY A 173 -15.63 -3.12 0.13
N PHE A 174 -15.62 -2.04 0.90
CA PHE A 174 -15.86 -2.03 2.33
C PHE A 174 -17.07 -1.15 2.66
N ASP A 175 -17.85 -1.54 3.68
CA ASP A 175 -18.96 -0.76 4.21
C ASP A 175 -18.60 -0.22 5.61
N HIS A 176 -19.14 0.96 5.93
CA HIS A 176 -18.94 1.62 7.21
C HIS A 176 -19.79 0.93 8.29
N LEU A 177 -19.16 0.57 9.40
CA LEU A 177 -19.81 0.03 10.58
C LEU A 177 -20.25 1.16 11.52
N SER A 178 -21.21 0.86 12.40
CA SER A 178 -21.75 1.79 13.40
C SER A 178 -20.73 2.22 14.47
N ASP A 179 -19.62 1.51 14.62
CA ASP A 179 -18.53 1.80 15.55
C ASP A 179 -17.41 2.68 14.95
N GLY A 180 -17.56 3.11 13.69
CA GLY A 180 -16.54 3.88 12.97
C GLY A 180 -15.48 3.02 12.26
N GLY A 181 -15.61 1.69 12.28
CA GLY A 181 -14.76 0.76 11.52
C GLY A 181 -15.25 0.51 10.10
N CYS A 182 -14.44 -0.14 9.27
CA CYS A 182 -14.84 -0.58 7.93
C CYS A 182 -14.74 -2.10 7.82
N SER A 183 -15.81 -2.75 7.34
CA SER A 183 -15.86 -4.20 7.10
C SER A 183 -16.01 -4.51 5.62
N LEU A 184 -15.58 -5.71 5.21
CA LEU A 184 -15.75 -6.16 3.83
C LEU A 184 -17.23 -6.15 3.44
N LYS A 185 -17.55 -5.47 2.35
CA LYS A 185 -18.88 -5.42 1.76
C LYS A 185 -19.23 -6.80 1.23
N ASP A 186 -20.39 -7.32 1.64
CA ASP A 186 -20.83 -8.61 1.14
C ASP A 186 -21.04 -8.55 -0.38
N SER A 187 -20.27 -9.37 -1.08
CA SER A 187 -20.28 -9.51 -2.53
C SER A 187 -21.13 -10.70 -2.97
N CYS A 188 -21.67 -11.49 -2.04
CA CYS A 188 -22.57 -12.60 -2.31
C CYS A 188 -23.96 -12.07 -2.72
N ARG A 189 -24.41 -12.47 -3.92
CA ARG A 189 -25.72 -12.13 -4.48
C ARG A 189 -26.40 -13.41 -4.99
N PRO A 190 -27.74 -13.39 -5.19
CA PRO A 190 -28.42 -14.50 -5.85
C PRO A 190 -27.76 -14.82 -7.20
N GLY A 191 -27.26 -16.05 -7.35
CA GLY A 191 -26.52 -16.50 -8.54
C GLY A 191 -24.99 -16.36 -8.49
N SER A 192 -24.40 -15.79 -7.42
CA SER A 192 -22.94 -15.78 -7.22
C SER A 192 -22.35 -17.20 -7.11
N CYS A 193 -23.09 -18.11 -6.46
CA CYS A 193 -22.75 -19.53 -6.34
C CYS A 193 -23.94 -20.41 -6.78
N HIS A 194 -23.68 -21.69 -7.01
CA HIS A 194 -24.72 -22.68 -7.26
C HIS A 194 -25.63 -22.82 -6.03
N LYS A 195 -26.91 -23.18 -6.24
CA LYS A 195 -27.90 -23.33 -5.16
C LYS A 195 -27.49 -24.31 -4.05
N ASN A 196 -26.57 -25.23 -4.35
CA ASN A 196 -26.03 -26.22 -3.42
C ASN A 196 -24.57 -25.89 -3.01
N ALA A 197 -24.21 -24.61 -2.99
CA ALA A 197 -22.91 -24.14 -2.55
C ALA A 197 -23.05 -22.90 -1.66
N ASN A 198 -22.27 -22.84 -0.59
CA ASN A 198 -22.15 -21.69 0.29
C ASN A 198 -21.27 -20.63 -0.38
N CYS A 199 -21.70 -19.37 -0.32
CA CYS A 199 -20.94 -18.23 -0.81
C CYS A 199 -20.25 -17.52 0.35
N SER A 200 -18.96 -17.22 0.18
CA SER A 200 -18.20 -16.35 1.09
C SER A 200 -17.49 -15.25 0.30
N THR A 201 -17.47 -14.04 0.86
CA THR A 201 -16.67 -12.93 0.32
C THR A 201 -15.25 -13.05 0.89
N VAL A 202 -14.26 -13.26 0.02
CA VAL A 202 -12.84 -13.46 0.41
C VAL A 202 -11.97 -12.22 0.18
N GLY A 203 -12.53 -11.20 -0.46
CA GLY A 203 -11.88 -9.92 -0.69
C GLY A 203 -12.80 -8.95 -1.41
N PRO A 204 -12.36 -7.71 -1.66
CA PRO A 204 -13.19 -6.68 -2.29
C PRO A 204 -13.72 -7.15 -3.65
N GLY A 205 -15.03 -7.36 -3.76
CA GLY A 205 -15.68 -7.85 -4.98
C GLY A 205 -15.37 -9.30 -5.36
N ARG A 206 -14.71 -10.07 -4.50
CA ARG A 206 -14.24 -11.44 -4.80
C ARG A 206 -14.99 -12.46 -3.94
N VAL A 207 -15.63 -13.41 -4.62
CA VAL A 207 -16.43 -14.47 -3.99
C VAL A 207 -15.76 -15.84 -4.15
N GLU A 208 -15.87 -16.66 -3.10
CA GLU A 208 -15.52 -18.07 -3.08
C GLU A 208 -16.77 -18.90 -2.83
N CYS A 209 -16.88 -20.05 -3.49
CA CYS A 209 -18.01 -20.96 -3.38
C CYS A 209 -17.54 -22.31 -2.86
N THR A 210 -18.16 -22.80 -1.80
CA THR A 210 -17.87 -24.13 -1.23
C THR A 210 -19.11 -25.02 -1.31
N CYS A 211 -18.99 -26.20 -1.93
CA CYS A 211 -20.12 -27.12 -2.04
C CYS A 211 -20.61 -27.56 -0.65
N VAL A 212 -21.92 -27.61 -0.47
CA VAL A 212 -22.50 -28.18 0.76
C VAL A 212 -22.22 -29.68 0.83
N GLN A 213 -22.25 -30.26 2.03
CA GLN A 213 -21.92 -31.67 2.25
C GLN A 213 -22.74 -32.59 1.32
N GLY A 214 -22.04 -33.53 0.66
CA GLY A 214 -22.65 -34.45 -0.31
C GLY A 214 -22.67 -33.97 -1.76
N TYR A 215 -22.22 -32.74 -2.03
CA TYR A 215 -22.04 -32.20 -3.38
C TYR A 215 -20.56 -31.99 -3.68
N ILE A 216 -20.17 -32.19 -4.94
CA ILE A 216 -18.77 -32.12 -5.41
C ILE A 216 -18.71 -31.14 -6.58
N GLY A 217 -17.62 -30.38 -6.63
CA GLY A 217 -17.35 -29.36 -7.63
C GLY A 217 -16.88 -28.03 -7.04
N ASN A 218 -16.71 -27.02 -7.89
CA ASN A 218 -16.19 -25.70 -7.53
C ASN A 218 -17.24 -24.71 -6.99
N GLY A 219 -18.47 -25.17 -6.75
CA GLY A 219 -19.58 -24.37 -6.24
C GLY A 219 -20.06 -23.24 -7.17
N LYS A 220 -19.51 -23.10 -8.38
CA LYS A 220 -19.86 -22.04 -9.35
C LYS A 220 -20.81 -22.56 -10.42
N VAL A 221 -21.68 -21.69 -10.93
CA VAL A 221 -22.74 -22.02 -11.92
C VAL A 221 -22.21 -22.17 -13.36
N ARG A 222 -20.90 -22.31 -13.57
CA ARG A 222 -20.33 -22.47 -14.93
C ARG A 222 -19.63 -23.82 -15.04
N THR A 223 -20.13 -24.73 -15.88
CA THR A 223 -19.79 -24.77 -17.32
C THR A 223 -20.48 -25.91 -18.09
N LEU A 224 -20.98 -26.97 -17.43
CA LEU A 224 -21.62 -28.09 -18.16
C LEU A 224 -23.08 -27.82 -18.57
N THR A 225 -23.88 -27.16 -17.73
CA THR A 225 -25.31 -26.88 -18.01
C THR A 225 -25.59 -25.50 -18.60
N ALA A 226 -24.56 -24.65 -18.73
CA ALA A 226 -24.71 -23.31 -19.32
C ALA A 226 -25.09 -23.37 -20.81
N ASP A 227 -24.74 -24.46 -21.48
CA ASP A 227 -25.08 -24.77 -22.85
C ASP A 227 -25.73 -26.17 -22.88
N LEU A 228 -27.07 -26.19 -22.94
CA LEU A 228 -27.85 -27.42 -22.93
C LEU A 228 -27.46 -28.36 -24.09
N SER A 229 -27.07 -27.80 -25.23
CA SER A 229 -26.65 -28.57 -26.41
C SER A 229 -25.32 -29.28 -26.13
N LYS A 230 -24.34 -28.58 -25.53
CA LYS A 230 -23.08 -29.19 -25.11
C LYS A 230 -23.27 -30.21 -23.99
N ALA A 231 -24.13 -29.94 -23.01
CA ALA A 231 -24.46 -30.89 -21.94
C ALA A 231 -25.01 -32.19 -22.51
N LYS A 232 -26.03 -32.09 -23.38
CA LYS A 232 -26.68 -33.23 -24.02
C LYS A 232 -25.71 -34.00 -24.90
N TYR A 233 -24.86 -33.29 -25.63
CA TYR A 233 -23.81 -33.91 -26.44
C TYR A 233 -22.81 -34.68 -25.58
N LEU A 234 -22.33 -34.07 -24.49
CA LEU A 234 -21.39 -34.70 -23.57
C LEU A 234 -21.96 -35.96 -22.90
N CYS A 235 -23.25 -35.95 -22.56
CA CYS A 235 -23.93 -37.17 -22.12
C CYS A 235 -23.95 -38.23 -23.23
N LYS A 236 -24.36 -37.88 -24.46
CA LYS A 236 -24.36 -38.81 -25.60
C LYS A 236 -22.97 -39.38 -25.90
N MET A 237 -21.91 -38.59 -25.71
CA MET A 237 -20.52 -39.01 -25.89
C MET A 237 -20.11 -40.10 -24.90
N HIS A 238 -20.70 -40.15 -23.71
CA HIS A 238 -20.36 -41.13 -22.68
C HIS A 238 -21.42 -42.21 -22.50
N LEU A 239 -22.39 -42.26 -23.41
CA LEU A 239 -23.44 -43.24 -23.47
C LEU A 239 -23.12 -44.30 -24.53
N VAL A 240 -23.27 -45.57 -24.18
CA VAL A 240 -23.19 -46.71 -25.11
C VAL A 240 -24.57 -47.36 -25.18
N ALA A 241 -24.95 -47.85 -26.36
CA ALA A 241 -26.23 -48.52 -26.54
C ALA A 241 -26.17 -49.97 -26.01
N GLY A 242 -27.11 -50.34 -25.15
CA GLY A 242 -27.21 -51.68 -24.58
C GLY A 242 -26.56 -51.82 -23.19
N VAL A 243 -26.60 -53.02 -22.61
CA VAL A 243 -25.94 -53.32 -21.34
C VAL A 243 -24.58 -53.90 -21.64
N MET A 244 -23.53 -53.28 -21.10
CA MET A 244 -22.15 -53.70 -21.31
C MET A 244 -21.49 -53.95 -19.95
N PRO A 245 -21.64 -55.17 -19.38
CA PRO A 245 -20.90 -55.59 -18.19
C PRO A 245 -19.40 -55.41 -18.37
N PHE A 246 -18.67 -55.21 -17.29
CA PHE A 246 -17.22 -55.01 -17.31
C PHE A 246 -16.48 -56.15 -18.02
N ASP A 247 -16.93 -57.39 -17.83
CA ASP A 247 -16.38 -58.56 -18.52
C ASP A 247 -16.61 -58.53 -20.04
N THR A 248 -17.74 -57.96 -20.47
CA THR A 248 -18.05 -57.77 -21.90
C THR A 248 -17.26 -56.60 -22.46
N LEU A 249 -17.19 -55.50 -21.71
CA LEU A 249 -16.40 -54.31 -22.02
C LEU A 249 -14.97 -54.76 -22.33
N LYS A 250 -14.30 -55.47 -21.40
CA LYS A 250 -12.92 -55.96 -21.56
C LYS A 250 -12.65 -56.84 -22.78
N LYS A 251 -13.64 -57.61 -23.22
CA LYS A 251 -13.52 -58.52 -24.38
C LYS A 251 -13.85 -57.85 -25.70
N THR A 252 -14.37 -56.63 -25.65
CA THR A 252 -14.80 -55.89 -26.84
C THR A 252 -13.68 -54.97 -27.28
N ASP A 253 -13.09 -55.23 -28.46
CA ASP A 253 -11.98 -54.44 -28.98
C ASP A 253 -12.37 -52.97 -29.20
N VAL A 254 -13.53 -52.73 -29.82
CA VAL A 254 -14.05 -51.40 -30.11
C VAL A 254 -15.55 -51.35 -29.87
N PHE A 255 -16.01 -50.31 -29.17
CA PHE A 255 -17.43 -50.01 -28.98
C PHE A 255 -17.75 -48.58 -29.42
N TYR A 256 -19.04 -48.28 -29.60
CA TYR A 256 -19.47 -46.99 -30.14
C TYR A 256 -20.37 -46.25 -29.15
N THR A 257 -20.13 -44.95 -29.03
CA THR A 257 -20.94 -44.03 -28.23
C THR A 257 -22.20 -43.60 -28.99
N LEU A 258 -23.19 -43.02 -28.33
CA LEU A 258 -24.42 -42.51 -28.98
C LEU A 258 -24.17 -41.31 -29.92
N THR A 259 -22.95 -40.81 -30.01
CA THR A 259 -22.54 -39.81 -31.02
C THR A 259 -21.90 -40.43 -32.26
N GLY A 260 -21.74 -41.76 -32.28
CA GLY A 260 -21.06 -42.49 -33.34
C GLY A 260 -19.53 -42.45 -33.25
N LYS A 261 -18.96 -41.98 -32.14
CA LYS A 261 -17.51 -42.10 -31.89
C LYS A 261 -17.16 -43.49 -31.38
N SER A 262 -16.12 -44.08 -31.98
CA SER A 262 -15.51 -45.30 -31.46
C SER A 262 -14.77 -45.03 -30.16
N ALA A 263 -14.75 -46.02 -29.30
CA ALA A 263 -14.03 -46.04 -28.05
C ALA A 263 -13.41 -47.42 -27.88
N GLU A 264 -12.27 -47.43 -27.21
CA GLU A 264 -11.44 -48.61 -27.00
C GLU A 264 -11.00 -48.67 -25.55
N ILE A 265 -10.68 -49.88 -25.12
CA ILE A 265 -10.05 -50.11 -23.82
C ILE A 265 -8.57 -50.17 -24.07
N ASP A 266 -7.84 -49.27 -23.42
CA ASP A 266 -6.39 -49.28 -23.44
C ASP A 266 -5.91 -50.21 -22.32
N THR A 267 -5.71 -51.48 -22.67
CA THR A 267 -4.98 -52.45 -21.86
C THR A 267 -3.50 -52.41 -22.22
N SER A 268 -2.84 -51.30 -21.95
CA SER A 268 -1.37 -51.24 -22.01
C SER A 268 -0.80 -52.28 -21.04
N GLU A 269 -0.05 -53.25 -21.56
CA GLU A 269 0.58 -54.34 -20.79
C GLU A 269 1.41 -53.76 -19.63
N GLY A 270 0.90 -53.91 -18.41
CA GLY A 270 1.58 -53.49 -17.17
C GLY A 270 0.73 -52.71 -16.18
N ASP A 271 -0.42 -52.15 -16.59
CA ASP A 271 -1.30 -51.40 -15.69
C ASP A 271 -2.42 -52.27 -15.10
N THR A 272 -2.56 -52.26 -13.77
CA THR A 272 -3.65 -52.95 -13.05
C THR A 272 -5.03 -52.30 -13.28
N GLN A 273 -5.06 -51.12 -13.91
CA GLN A 273 -6.24 -50.28 -14.05
C GLN A 273 -6.74 -50.24 -15.50
N THR A 274 -8.01 -50.58 -15.70
CA THR A 274 -8.67 -50.55 -17.02
C THR A 274 -8.98 -49.11 -17.43
N LYS A 275 -8.39 -48.65 -18.53
CA LYS A 275 -8.55 -47.29 -19.07
C LYS A 275 -9.44 -47.30 -20.29
N ILE A 276 -10.35 -46.33 -20.38
CA ILE A 276 -11.20 -46.08 -21.55
C ILE A 276 -10.70 -44.84 -22.28
N ARG A 277 -10.69 -44.92 -23.61
CA ARG A 277 -10.38 -43.80 -24.50
C ARG A 277 -11.43 -43.72 -25.60
N ILE A 278 -12.03 -42.54 -25.76
CA ILE A 278 -12.87 -42.23 -26.93
C ILE A 278 -11.97 -41.67 -28.04
N HIS A 279 -12.14 -42.17 -29.26
CA HIS A 279 -11.40 -41.73 -30.43
C HIS A 279 -11.59 -40.22 -30.67
N GLY A 280 -10.47 -39.50 -30.85
CA GLY A 280 -10.42 -38.04 -30.93
C GLY A 280 -10.20 -37.33 -29.60
N SER A 281 -10.40 -38.01 -28.45
CA SER A 281 -10.05 -37.46 -27.14
C SER A 281 -8.54 -37.56 -26.89
N ARG A 282 -7.93 -36.52 -26.30
CA ARG A 282 -6.57 -36.60 -25.76
C ARG A 282 -6.54 -37.17 -24.32
N LYS A 283 -7.70 -37.19 -23.65
CA LYS A 283 -7.86 -37.67 -22.28
C LYS A 283 -8.17 -39.18 -22.26
N ARG A 284 -7.73 -39.86 -21.21
CA ARG A 284 -8.03 -41.27 -20.91
C ARG A 284 -8.67 -41.32 -19.51
N GLY A 285 -9.77 -42.04 -19.36
CA GLY A 285 -10.46 -42.22 -18.09
C GLY A 285 -10.20 -43.59 -17.51
N VAL A 286 -9.86 -43.66 -16.22
CA VAL A 286 -9.74 -44.92 -15.48
C VAL A 286 -11.12 -45.29 -14.93
N ILE A 287 -11.53 -46.55 -15.10
CA ILE A 287 -12.72 -47.09 -14.46
C ILE A 287 -12.42 -47.29 -12.96
N ILE A 288 -13.06 -46.50 -12.10
CA ILE A 288 -12.94 -46.58 -10.65
C ILE A 288 -13.90 -47.65 -10.09
N GLN A 289 -15.10 -47.72 -10.65
CA GLN A 289 -16.14 -48.65 -10.22
C GLN A 289 -16.90 -49.14 -11.44
N SER A 290 -17.12 -50.45 -11.53
CA SER A 290 -17.83 -51.08 -12.64
C SER A 290 -19.14 -51.73 -12.19
N ASP A 291 -19.99 -52.03 -13.17
CA ASP A 291 -21.19 -52.87 -13.00
C ASP A 291 -22.22 -52.32 -12.00
N VAL A 292 -22.29 -51.00 -11.84
CA VAL A 292 -23.29 -50.38 -10.98
C VAL A 292 -24.65 -50.49 -11.65
N VAL A 293 -25.54 -51.30 -11.08
CA VAL A 293 -26.91 -51.49 -11.58
C VAL A 293 -27.68 -50.18 -11.44
N ALA A 294 -28.29 -49.74 -12.54
CA ALA A 294 -29.14 -48.56 -12.60
C ALA A 294 -30.55 -48.94 -13.10
N SER A 295 -31.53 -48.08 -12.85
CA SER A 295 -32.94 -48.31 -13.24
C SER A 295 -33.14 -48.55 -14.74
N ASN A 296 -32.22 -48.08 -15.56
CA ASN A 296 -32.25 -48.17 -17.02
C ASN A 296 -30.87 -48.52 -17.61
N GLY A 297 -30.08 -49.33 -16.91
CA GLY A 297 -28.83 -49.81 -17.47
C GLY A 297 -27.81 -50.18 -16.43
N MET A 298 -26.56 -49.95 -16.81
CA MET A 298 -25.39 -50.20 -16.01
C MET A 298 -24.46 -49.02 -16.13
N ILE A 299 -23.90 -48.63 -15.00
CA ILE A 299 -23.01 -47.48 -14.89
C ILE A 299 -21.61 -47.97 -14.55
N HIS A 300 -20.64 -47.44 -15.30
CA HIS A 300 -19.22 -47.52 -14.98
C HIS A 300 -18.76 -46.11 -14.60
N LEU A 301 -18.20 -45.94 -13.41
CA LEU A 301 -17.66 -44.66 -12.96
C LEU A 301 -16.23 -44.50 -13.43
N ILE A 302 -15.95 -43.37 -14.09
CA ILE A 302 -14.61 -43.03 -14.57
C ILE A 302 -14.12 -41.74 -13.92
N ASN A 303 -12.80 -41.65 -13.72
CA ASN A 303 -12.17 -40.50 -13.06
C ASN A 303 -11.88 -39.29 -13.98
N LYS A 304 -12.21 -39.38 -15.27
CA LYS A 304 -11.86 -38.35 -16.25
C LYS A 304 -12.91 -38.26 -17.35
N LEU A 305 -13.50 -37.08 -17.51
CA LEU A 305 -14.40 -36.77 -18.63
C LEU A 305 -13.66 -36.49 -19.93
N MET A 306 -14.22 -36.98 -21.04
CA MET A 306 -13.74 -36.77 -22.41
C MET A 306 -14.63 -35.75 -23.14
N ASP A 307 -14.36 -34.46 -22.93
CA ASP A 307 -15.21 -33.31 -23.28
C ASP A 307 -14.89 -32.63 -24.61
N SER A 308 -13.78 -32.99 -25.27
CA SER A 308 -13.19 -32.25 -26.39
C SER A 308 -13.17 -33.09 -27.68
N VAL A 309 -14.28 -33.75 -27.98
CA VAL A 309 -14.44 -34.59 -29.17
C VAL A 309 -15.58 -34.04 -30.02
N SER A 310 -15.34 -33.73 -31.30
CA SER A 310 -16.40 -33.29 -32.23
C SER A 310 -17.28 -34.47 -32.68
N PRO A 311 -18.58 -34.28 -33.01
CA PRO A 311 -19.45 -35.36 -33.45
C PRO A 311 -18.92 -36.05 -34.72
N THR A 312 -19.20 -37.34 -34.88
CA THR A 312 -18.99 -38.00 -36.19
C THR A 312 -20.11 -37.63 -37.17
N VAL A 313 -21.33 -37.46 -36.66
CA VAL A 313 -22.52 -37.11 -37.43
C VAL A 313 -23.31 -36.06 -36.64
N GLU A 314 -23.78 -35.01 -37.31
CA GLU A 314 -24.66 -34.02 -36.69
C GLU A 314 -26.07 -34.59 -36.48
N SER A 315 -26.69 -34.28 -35.35
CA SER A 315 -28.01 -34.80 -35.00
C SER A 315 -29.09 -34.06 -35.79
N ASP A 316 -29.78 -34.72 -36.71
CA ASP A 316 -30.96 -34.19 -37.40
C ASP A 316 -32.26 -34.75 -36.78
N PRO A 317 -33.14 -33.92 -36.19
CA PRO A 317 -34.42 -34.39 -35.64
C PRO A 317 -35.47 -34.72 -36.72
N LYS A 318 -35.25 -34.37 -37.99
CA LYS A 318 -36.18 -34.60 -39.11
C LYS A 318 -35.91 -35.90 -39.86
N GLU A 319 -34.72 -36.48 -39.69
CA GLU A 319 -34.33 -37.74 -40.33
C GLU A 319 -34.11 -38.83 -39.28
N ASN A 320 -35.06 -39.77 -39.21
CA ASN A 320 -34.91 -40.93 -38.35
C ASN A 320 -34.14 -42.04 -39.09
N LEU A 321 -33.57 -42.97 -38.31
CA LEU A 321 -32.79 -44.09 -38.83
C LEU A 321 -33.54 -44.88 -39.92
N MET A 322 -34.85 -45.07 -39.78
CA MET A 322 -35.66 -45.79 -40.77
C MET A 322 -35.83 -45.02 -42.08
N LYS A 323 -35.88 -43.69 -42.04
CA LYS A 323 -35.91 -42.83 -43.23
C LYS A 323 -34.57 -42.90 -43.96
N ILE A 324 -33.46 -42.74 -43.24
CA ILE A 324 -32.10 -42.84 -43.80
C ILE A 324 -31.88 -44.22 -44.45
N ILE A 325 -32.29 -45.29 -43.78
CA ILE A 325 -32.14 -46.65 -44.31
C ILE A 325 -33.09 -46.91 -45.50
N SER A 326 -34.29 -46.31 -45.50
CA SER A 326 -35.25 -46.49 -46.60
C SER A 326 -34.88 -45.70 -47.85
N ASP A 327 -34.19 -44.57 -47.71
CA ASP A 327 -33.74 -43.75 -48.84
C ASP A 327 -32.49 -44.34 -49.53
N TYR A 328 -31.78 -45.23 -48.85
CA TYR A 328 -30.59 -45.92 -49.37
C TYR A 328 -30.85 -47.41 -49.56
N GLY A 329 -31.28 -47.80 -50.77
CA GLY A 329 -31.59 -49.20 -51.16
C GLY A 329 -30.44 -50.23 -51.05
N LYS A 330 -29.27 -49.85 -50.51
CA LYS A 330 -28.19 -50.78 -50.17
C LYS A 330 -28.39 -51.46 -48.80
N PHE A 331 -29.35 -51.00 -48.00
CA PHE A 331 -29.53 -51.44 -46.61
C PHE A 331 -30.82 -52.25 -46.36
N ASP A 332 -31.46 -52.79 -47.41
CA ASP A 332 -32.75 -53.50 -47.29
C ASP A 332 -32.72 -54.70 -46.32
N THR A 333 -31.61 -55.44 -46.29
CA THR A 333 -31.43 -56.54 -45.32
C THR A 333 -31.37 -56.02 -43.88
N PHE A 334 -30.68 -54.90 -43.66
CA PHE A 334 -30.58 -54.28 -42.34
C PHE A 334 -31.91 -53.65 -41.90
N LYS A 335 -32.65 -53.05 -42.84
CA LYS A 335 -34.02 -52.57 -42.64
C LYS A 335 -34.93 -53.67 -42.12
N SER A 336 -34.94 -54.82 -42.80
CA SER A 336 -35.77 -55.98 -42.42
C SER A 336 -35.40 -56.54 -41.04
N LEU A 337 -34.12 -56.50 -40.66
CA LEU A 337 -33.66 -56.94 -39.35
C LEU A 337 -34.10 -55.97 -38.23
N LEU A 338 -34.04 -54.66 -38.49
CA LEU A 338 -34.51 -53.63 -37.56
C LEU A 338 -36.02 -53.69 -37.34
N GLU A 339 -36.81 -53.90 -38.39
CA GLU A 339 -38.27 -54.06 -38.30
C GLU A 339 -38.68 -55.28 -37.45
N ARG A 340 -37.79 -56.28 -37.33
CA ARG A 340 -38.00 -57.50 -36.54
C ARG A 340 -37.48 -57.40 -35.09
N THR A 341 -36.78 -56.32 -34.71
CA THR A 341 -36.22 -56.15 -33.36
C THR A 341 -36.95 -55.07 -32.56
N THR A 342 -37.63 -55.47 -31.48
CA THR A 342 -38.49 -54.61 -30.64
C THR A 342 -37.81 -53.94 -29.44
N ARG A 343 -36.47 -53.90 -29.35
CA ARG A 343 -35.79 -53.37 -28.16
C ARG A 343 -34.53 -52.60 -28.49
N PHE A 344 -34.63 -51.28 -28.51
CA PHE A 344 -33.49 -50.40 -28.39
C PHE A 344 -33.84 -49.28 -27.42
N ILE A 345 -33.18 -49.26 -26.26
CA ILE A 345 -32.76 -48.12 -25.44
C ILE A 345 -32.24 -48.75 -24.13
N MET A 346 -31.03 -48.42 -23.68
CA MET A 346 -30.61 -48.37 -22.26
C MET A 346 -29.19 -47.76 -22.17
N MET A 347 -28.89 -47.18 -21.01
CA MET A 347 -28.16 -45.92 -20.83
C MET A 347 -26.92 -46.13 -19.93
N VAL A 348 -25.71 -45.72 -20.37
CA VAL A 348 -24.51 -45.53 -19.51
C VAL A 348 -24.40 -44.07 -19.06
N VAL A 349 -24.82 -43.75 -17.85
CA VAL A 349 -24.61 -42.41 -17.26
C VAL A 349 -23.21 -42.34 -16.68
N VAL A 350 -22.31 -41.58 -17.30
CA VAL A 350 -21.06 -41.18 -16.63
C VAL A 350 -21.38 -40.06 -15.66
N VAL A 351 -21.37 -40.39 -14.37
CA VAL A 351 -21.35 -39.44 -13.27
C VAL A 351 -19.91 -38.96 -13.11
N GLU A 352 -19.62 -37.70 -13.43
CA GLU A 352 -18.31 -37.12 -13.14
C GLU A 352 -18.28 -36.61 -11.70
N PHE A 353 -17.28 -37.08 -10.95
CA PHE A 353 -16.84 -36.56 -9.68
C PHE A 353 -15.63 -35.67 -9.96
N GLY A 354 -15.82 -34.35 -9.97
CA GLY A 354 -14.77 -33.35 -10.18
C GLY A 354 -15.09 -32.04 -9.49
#